data_AF-G8TZ62-F1
#
_entry.id   AF-G8TZ62-F1
#
_cell.length_a   1.000
_cell.length_b   1.000
_cell.length_c   1.000
_cell.angle_alpha   90.00
_cell.angle_beta   90.00
_cell.angle_gamma   90.00
#
_symmetry.space_group_name_H-M   'P 1'
#
loop_
_entity.id
_entity.type
_entity.pdbx_description
1 polymer ?
#
loop_
_entity_poly.entity_id
_entity_poly.type
_entity_poly.pdbx_seq_one_letter_code
_entity_poly.pdbx_strand_id
1 'polypeptide(L)'
;MDGALVFGTAASPTEVGLVGEFSAAVGGQGVIRVDWAWPLFFPESWQGGVGDLPAGNPRTQWRLMADWIRQTLSRAVAGVHPSPVIAWVPPLTAAAEEWLTRQFSFYTRRLGIWRLTGQEAVETLLAEWSAFVQGSPSGWVDGWTPPMVRPWDSGRHPMLLKSVKKTPTADFVYLGGMLGSDRLAVQTYRIKPGGVANRNHAHSDVDECYLVWEGSGTLRIGERSIPLVAGDVVAKPSGSRLALAFEAGPDGLVVFDVEGWRHFSQTDVVIYPDHGEWYLRGPGLETACAEESLFDGADVMAHYSERYWRDRGNSRQPRDEKSS
;
A
#
# COMPACT_ATOMS: atom_id res chain seq x y z
N MET A 1 6.85 34.93 2.19
CA MET A 1 7.24 33.82 1.30
C MET A 1 6.60 32.56 1.88
N ASP A 2 5.28 32.48 1.95
CA ASP A 2 4.31 32.34 0.85
C ASP A 2 4.64 31.17 -0.07
N GLY A 3 3.88 30.08 0.12
CA GLY A 3 3.95 28.85 -0.63
C GLY A 3 3.05 27.76 -0.05
N ALA A 4 1.83 28.11 0.39
CA ALA A 4 0.80 27.11 0.67
C ALA A 4 0.06 26.82 -0.65
N LEU A 5 0.12 25.55 -1.06
CA LEU A 5 -0.52 25.03 -2.26
C LEU A 5 -2.04 25.30 -2.28
N VAL A 6 -2.52 25.61 -3.48
CA VAL A 6 -3.84 26.09 -3.84
C VAL A 6 -4.95 25.08 -3.46
N PHE A 7 -5.93 25.54 -2.67
CA PHE A 7 -7.17 24.83 -2.38
C PHE A 7 -8.24 25.10 -3.46
N GLY A 8 -8.99 24.06 -3.83
CA GLY A 8 -10.31 24.15 -4.45
C GLY A 8 -11.12 22.93 -4.02
N THR A 9 -12.39 22.99 -3.60
CA THR A 9 -13.37 24.09 -3.56
C THR A 9 -14.37 23.85 -2.41
N ALA A 10 -14.75 24.95 -1.75
CA ALA A 10 -16.01 25.21 -1.02
C ALA A 10 -16.37 24.33 0.20
N ALA A 11 -15.74 24.62 1.35
CA ALA A 11 -16.47 24.60 2.61
C ALA A 11 -17.13 25.98 2.81
N SER A 12 -18.38 26.03 3.22
CA SER A 12 -19.06 27.29 3.57
C SER A 12 -18.39 27.95 4.79
N PRO A 13 -18.43 29.29 4.95
CA PRO A 13 -17.88 29.97 6.14
C PRO A 13 -18.44 29.42 7.47
N THR A 14 -19.67 28.88 7.44
CA THR A 14 -20.36 28.18 8.52
C THR A 14 -19.71 26.85 8.91
N GLU A 15 -19.25 26.05 7.94
CA GLU A 15 -18.55 24.77 8.21
C GLU A 15 -17.15 24.99 8.80
N VAL A 16 -16.49 26.09 8.46
CA VAL A 16 -15.19 26.46 9.04
C VAL A 16 -15.37 26.95 10.49
N GLY A 17 -16.45 27.67 10.79
CA GLY A 17 -16.82 28.10 12.15
C GLY A 17 -17.16 26.94 13.09
N LEU A 18 -17.98 26.00 12.62
CA LEU A 18 -18.37 24.74 13.28
C LEU A 18 -17.17 23.99 13.89
N VAL A 19 -16.09 23.94 13.13
CA VAL A 19 -14.90 23.13 13.42
C VAL A 19 -13.96 23.87 14.36
N GLY A 20 -13.85 25.19 14.23
CA GLY A 20 -13.10 26.02 15.16
C GLY A 20 -13.70 25.99 16.57
N GLU A 21 -15.02 26.12 16.67
CA GLU A 21 -15.75 26.07 17.94
C GLU A 21 -15.71 24.68 18.58
N PHE A 22 -15.92 23.62 17.79
CA PHE A 22 -15.86 22.24 18.27
C PHE A 22 -14.43 21.84 18.70
N SER A 23 -13.41 22.13 17.88
CA SER A 23 -12.00 21.81 18.20
C SER A 23 -11.51 22.53 19.46
N ALA A 24 -11.94 23.79 19.65
CA ALA A 24 -11.68 24.55 20.87
C ALA A 24 -12.42 23.97 22.09
N ALA A 25 -13.67 23.53 21.93
CA ALA A 25 -14.48 22.95 23.00
C ALA A 25 -13.97 21.58 23.47
N VAL A 26 -13.39 20.77 22.57
CA VAL A 26 -12.82 19.44 22.92
C VAL A 26 -11.34 19.49 23.27
N GLY A 27 -10.73 20.69 23.30
CA GLY A 27 -9.33 20.88 23.70
C GLY A 27 -8.32 20.12 22.82
N GLY A 28 -8.64 19.91 21.54
CA GLY A 28 -7.81 19.13 20.60
C GLY A 28 -7.88 17.61 20.76
N GLN A 29 -8.87 17.06 21.48
CA GLN A 29 -9.02 15.62 21.67
C GLN A 29 -9.74 14.92 20.50
N GLY A 30 -9.14 13.84 20.01
CA GLY A 30 -9.82 12.65 19.47
C GLY A 30 -10.64 12.77 18.17
N VAL A 31 -10.79 13.92 17.53
CA VAL A 31 -11.63 14.04 16.32
C VAL A 31 -10.80 14.15 15.04
N ILE A 32 -11.10 13.30 14.06
CA ILE A 32 -10.37 13.16 12.80
C ILE A 32 -11.30 13.43 11.61
N ARG A 33 -10.98 14.46 10.83
CA ARG A 33 -11.76 14.95 9.68
C ARG A 33 -11.42 14.19 8.41
N VAL A 34 -11.92 12.96 8.31
CA VAL A 34 -11.72 12.10 7.14
C VAL A 34 -12.47 12.67 5.93
N ASP A 35 -13.61 13.33 6.13
CA ASP A 35 -14.39 14.02 5.12
C ASP A 35 -13.59 15.07 4.32
N TRP A 36 -12.64 15.76 4.95
CA TRP A 36 -11.75 16.70 4.25
C TRP A 36 -10.55 15.99 3.62
N ALA A 37 -10.00 14.99 4.30
CA ALA A 37 -8.86 14.25 3.80
C ALA A 37 -9.20 13.39 2.56
N TRP A 38 -10.38 12.76 2.54
CA TRP A 38 -10.77 11.81 1.52
C TRP A 38 -10.65 12.35 0.08
N PRO A 39 -11.28 13.48 -0.30
CA PRO A 39 -11.17 14.01 -1.66
C PRO A 39 -9.74 14.46 -2.02
N LEU A 40 -8.89 14.74 -1.04
CA LEU A 40 -7.48 15.11 -1.28
C LEU A 40 -6.62 13.90 -1.62
N PHE A 41 -6.81 12.79 -0.91
CA PHE A 41 -6.00 11.58 -1.11
C PHE A 41 -6.55 10.66 -2.20
N PHE A 42 -7.87 10.69 -2.43
CA PHE A 42 -8.55 9.83 -3.39
C PHE A 42 -9.46 10.63 -4.35
N PRO A 43 -8.90 11.62 -5.09
CA PRO A 43 -9.70 12.49 -5.94
C PRO A 43 -10.41 11.73 -7.07
N GLU A 44 -9.78 10.69 -7.63
CA GLU A 44 -10.34 9.92 -8.76
C GLU A 44 -11.46 8.96 -8.35
N SER A 45 -11.42 8.46 -7.11
CA SER A 45 -12.45 7.59 -6.54
C SER A 45 -13.43 8.32 -5.62
N TRP A 46 -13.50 9.65 -5.74
CA TRP A 46 -14.51 10.51 -5.14
C TRP A 46 -15.55 10.89 -6.21
N GLN A 47 -16.72 10.24 -6.20
CA GLN A 47 -17.74 10.44 -7.24
C GLN A 47 -19.12 10.68 -6.63
N GLY A 48 -19.82 11.72 -7.11
CA GLY A 48 -21.19 12.01 -6.67
C GLY A 48 -21.33 12.29 -5.16
N GLY A 49 -20.26 12.73 -4.49
CA GLY A 49 -20.25 12.94 -3.03
C GLY A 49 -20.07 11.66 -2.20
N VAL A 50 -19.75 10.54 -2.84
CA VAL A 50 -19.45 9.27 -2.19
C VAL A 50 -17.99 8.87 -2.45
N GLY A 51 -17.26 8.55 -1.39
CA GLY A 51 -15.87 8.13 -1.44
C GLY A 51 -15.72 6.62 -1.58
N ASP A 52 -14.80 6.19 -2.45
CA ASP A 52 -14.42 4.78 -2.63
C ASP A 52 -12.89 4.60 -2.64
N LEU A 53 -12.42 3.35 -2.54
CA LEU A 53 -11.00 3.00 -2.67
C LEU A 53 -10.59 2.88 -4.14
N PRO A 54 -9.40 3.38 -4.52
CA PRO A 54 -8.79 3.08 -5.81
C PRO A 54 -8.54 1.57 -5.95
N ALA A 55 -8.64 1.02 -7.15
CA ALA A 55 -8.26 -0.37 -7.40
C ALA A 55 -6.73 -0.52 -7.50
N GLY A 56 -6.18 -1.63 -7.00
CA GLY A 56 -4.76 -1.98 -7.14
C GLY A 56 -4.09 -2.30 -5.81
N ASN A 57 -2.76 -2.22 -5.77
CA ASN A 57 -1.97 -2.55 -4.59
C ASN A 57 -2.14 -1.47 -3.50
N PRO A 58 -2.71 -1.79 -2.32
CA PRO A 58 -2.90 -0.81 -1.25
C PRO A 58 -1.62 -0.14 -0.76
N ARG A 59 -0.46 -0.82 -0.85
CA ARG A 59 0.85 -0.26 -0.48
C ARG A 59 1.29 0.90 -1.38
N THR A 60 0.69 1.04 -2.57
CA THR A 60 0.94 2.17 -3.48
C THR A 60 -0.29 3.06 -3.59
N GLN A 61 -1.45 2.46 -3.85
CA GLN A 61 -2.69 3.18 -4.15
C GLN A 61 -3.32 3.86 -2.93
N TRP A 62 -3.25 3.25 -1.75
CA TRP A 62 -3.95 3.75 -0.54
C TRP A 62 -2.99 4.41 0.45
N ARG A 63 -1.72 4.48 0.06
CA ARG A 63 -0.61 4.70 0.98
C ARG A 63 -0.60 6.07 1.62
N LEU A 64 -0.79 7.12 0.81
CA LEU A 64 -0.71 8.49 1.31
C LEU A 64 -1.77 8.75 2.37
N MET A 65 -2.99 8.23 2.16
CA MET A 65 -4.05 8.28 3.16
C MET A 65 -3.70 7.44 4.40
N ALA A 66 -3.17 6.22 4.23
CA ALA A 66 -2.74 5.37 5.36
C ALA A 66 -1.66 6.06 6.22
N ASP A 67 -0.67 6.69 5.59
CA ASP A 67 0.39 7.44 6.27
C ASP A 67 -0.16 8.65 7.01
N TRP A 68 -1.08 9.39 6.39
CA TRP A 68 -1.75 10.52 7.04
C TRP A 68 -2.55 10.08 8.26
N ILE A 69 -3.35 9.00 8.15
CA ILE A 69 -4.10 8.42 9.28
C ILE A 69 -3.14 8.04 10.40
N ARG A 70 -2.08 7.29 10.08
CA ARG A 70 -1.05 6.86 11.04
C ARG A 70 -0.44 8.04 11.77
N GLN A 71 0.01 9.06 11.05
CA GLN A 71 0.67 10.23 11.65
C GLN A 71 -0.29 11.04 12.52
N THR A 72 -1.54 11.19 12.08
CA THR A 72 -2.57 11.94 12.81
C THR A 72 -2.97 11.20 14.09
N LEU A 73 -3.26 9.90 13.99
CA LEU A 73 -3.68 9.09 15.13
C LEU A 73 -2.56 8.86 16.14
N SER A 74 -1.33 8.60 15.70
CA SER A 74 -0.20 8.38 16.62
C SER A 74 0.02 9.57 17.57
N ARG A 75 -0.31 10.79 17.13
CA ARG A 75 -0.28 11.98 17.98
C ARG A 75 -1.52 12.10 18.88
N ALA A 76 -2.70 11.73 18.35
CA ALA A 76 -3.98 11.87 19.03
C ALA A 76 -4.23 10.85 20.16
N VAL A 77 -3.62 9.65 20.08
CA VAL A 77 -3.85 8.55 21.04
C VAL A 77 -2.66 8.27 21.97
N ALA A 78 -1.76 9.24 22.17
CA ALA A 78 -0.58 9.06 22.99
C ALA A 78 -0.94 8.69 24.46
N GLY A 79 -0.47 7.53 24.94
CA GLY A 79 -0.68 7.08 26.33
C GLY A 79 -0.81 5.55 26.49
N VAL A 80 -0.91 5.08 27.74
CA VAL A 80 -1.05 3.65 28.09
C VAL A 80 -2.45 3.11 27.77
N HIS A 81 -3.47 3.97 27.86
CA HIS A 81 -4.84 3.70 27.43
C HIS A 81 -5.15 4.62 26.25
N PRO A 82 -5.31 4.09 25.03
CA PRO A 82 -5.55 4.94 23.87
C PRO A 82 -6.87 5.70 24.07
N SER A 83 -6.80 7.02 23.88
CA SER A 83 -7.96 7.90 23.98
C SER A 83 -9.06 7.48 23.00
N PRO A 84 -10.33 7.74 23.33
CA PRO A 84 -11.43 7.57 22.39
C PRO A 84 -11.22 8.46 21.15
N VAL A 85 -11.54 7.95 19.97
CA VAL A 85 -11.41 8.66 18.70
C VAL A 85 -12.75 8.67 17.96
N ILE A 86 -13.09 9.80 17.36
CA ILE A 86 -14.19 9.93 16.39
C ILE A 86 -13.59 10.22 15.03
N ALA A 87 -13.92 9.41 14.03
CA ALA A 87 -13.75 9.76 12.64
C ALA A 87 -15.04 10.40 12.12
N TRP A 88 -14.94 11.61 11.60
CA TRP A 88 -16.00 12.20 10.78
C TRP A 88 -15.75 11.82 9.35
N VAL A 89 -16.66 11.04 8.79
CA VAL A 89 -16.50 10.42 7.48
C VAL A 89 -17.54 10.98 6.52
N PRO A 90 -17.20 11.16 5.24
CA PRO A 90 -18.19 11.44 4.22
C PRO A 90 -19.02 10.16 3.96
N PRO A 91 -20.05 10.20 3.09
CA PRO A 91 -20.60 8.97 2.53
C PRO A 91 -19.49 8.13 1.89
N LEU A 92 -19.35 6.86 2.30
CA LEU A 92 -18.34 5.94 1.80
C LEU A 92 -18.99 4.65 1.27
N THR A 93 -18.34 4.01 0.31
CA THR A 93 -18.68 2.62 -0.06
C THR A 93 -18.36 1.67 1.11
N ALA A 94 -18.94 0.47 1.11
CA ALA A 94 -18.65 -0.54 2.11
C ALA A 94 -17.15 -0.93 2.16
N ALA A 95 -16.49 -0.94 1.00
CA ALA A 95 -15.04 -1.23 0.90
C ALA A 95 -14.20 -0.13 1.56
N ALA A 96 -14.51 1.14 1.27
CA ALA A 96 -13.85 2.30 1.84
C ALA A 96 -14.05 2.39 3.35
N GLU A 97 -15.27 2.18 3.82
CA GLU A 97 -15.59 2.20 5.25
C GLU A 97 -14.89 1.05 6.01
N GLU A 98 -14.89 -0.17 5.46
CA GLU A 98 -14.17 -1.30 6.06
C GLU A 98 -12.66 -1.02 6.17
N TRP A 99 -12.04 -0.50 5.12
CA TRP A 99 -10.61 -0.20 5.17
C TRP A 99 -10.29 0.90 6.20
N LEU A 100 -11.07 1.98 6.19
CA LEU A 100 -10.88 3.12 7.09
C LEU A 100 -11.01 2.72 8.56
N THR A 101 -12.09 2.02 8.91
CA THR A 101 -12.34 1.54 10.29
C THR A 101 -11.19 0.69 10.81
N ARG A 102 -10.63 -0.18 9.96
CA ARG A 102 -9.43 -0.98 10.30
C ARG A 102 -8.19 -0.12 10.53
N GLN A 103 -7.95 0.90 9.69
CA GLN A 103 -6.81 1.79 9.90
C GLN A 103 -6.85 2.49 11.26
N PHE A 104 -8.05 2.90 11.70
CA PHE A 104 -8.24 3.50 13.02
C PHE A 104 -8.11 2.48 14.17
N SER A 105 -8.58 1.26 13.94
CA SER A 105 -8.58 0.17 14.93
C SER A 105 -7.18 -0.28 15.37
N PHE A 106 -6.13 0.05 14.60
CA PHE A 106 -4.74 -0.14 15.01
C PHE A 106 -4.33 0.73 16.19
N TYR A 107 -4.96 1.89 16.37
CA TYR A 107 -4.54 2.92 17.30
C TYR A 107 -5.49 3.08 18.49
N THR A 108 -6.76 2.67 18.34
CA THR A 108 -7.75 2.78 19.41
C THR A 108 -8.72 1.61 19.41
N ARG A 109 -9.15 1.20 20.61
CA ARG A 109 -10.25 0.24 20.82
C ARG A 109 -11.60 0.93 21.05
N ARG A 110 -11.60 2.27 21.12
CA ARG A 110 -12.80 3.09 21.33
C ARG A 110 -12.94 3.99 20.11
N LEU A 111 -13.45 3.43 19.02
CA LEU A 111 -13.62 4.11 17.75
C LEU A 111 -15.09 4.44 17.49
N GLY A 112 -15.34 5.73 17.25
CA GLY A 112 -16.56 6.23 16.65
C GLY A 112 -16.42 6.51 15.18
N ILE A 113 -17.43 6.12 14.42
CA ILE A 113 -17.60 6.59 13.05
C ILE A 113 -18.87 7.43 13.00
N TRP A 114 -18.72 8.70 12.67
CA TRP A 114 -19.82 9.62 12.43
C TRP A 114 -19.93 9.88 10.93
N ARG A 115 -21.04 9.47 10.32
CA ARG A 115 -21.30 9.68 8.89
C ARG A 115 -21.98 11.04 8.72
N LEU A 116 -21.30 11.96 8.06
CA LEU A 116 -21.87 13.28 7.76
C LEU A 116 -22.89 13.16 6.62
N THR A 117 -24.04 13.78 6.85
CA THR A 117 -25.15 13.96 5.91
C THR A 117 -25.15 15.37 5.31
N GLY A 118 -24.40 16.31 5.89
CA GLY A 118 -24.32 17.71 5.46
C GLY A 118 -25.44 18.58 6.01
N GLN A 119 -26.20 18.09 7.01
CA GLN A 119 -27.33 18.79 7.64
C GLN A 119 -27.16 18.96 9.15
N GLU A 120 -26.01 18.61 9.71
CA GLU A 120 -25.77 18.58 11.15
C GLU A 120 -25.58 19.98 11.76
N ALA A 121 -26.13 20.18 12.97
CA ALA A 121 -25.89 21.37 13.79
C ALA A 121 -24.72 21.16 14.79
N VAL A 122 -23.96 22.21 15.12
CA VAL A 122 -22.79 22.18 16.03
C VAL A 122 -23.15 21.54 17.36
N GLU A 123 -24.29 21.94 17.91
CA GLU A 123 -24.77 21.56 19.22
C GLU A 123 -25.02 20.05 19.30
N THR A 124 -25.46 19.45 18.18
CA THR A 124 -25.66 18.01 18.06
C THR A 124 -24.32 17.27 18.09
N LEU A 125 -23.32 17.78 17.35
CA LEU A 125 -21.98 17.21 17.33
C LEU A 125 -21.28 17.29 18.70
N LEU A 126 -21.43 18.42 19.40
CA LEU A 126 -20.90 18.62 20.76
C LEU A 126 -21.57 17.71 21.79
N ALA A 127 -22.90 17.56 21.72
CA ALA A 127 -23.65 16.68 22.63
C ALA A 127 -23.22 15.21 22.47
N GLU A 128 -23.09 14.74 21.22
CA GLU A 128 -22.66 13.37 20.92
C GLU A 128 -21.20 13.11 21.29
N TRP A 129 -20.30 14.08 21.10
CA TRP A 129 -18.93 14.01 21.63
C TRP A 129 -18.92 13.84 23.16
N SER A 130 -19.67 14.69 23.86
CA SER A 130 -19.76 14.66 25.32
C SER A 130 -20.29 13.31 25.81
N ALA A 131 -21.34 12.79 25.18
CA ALA A 131 -21.92 11.48 25.50
C ALA A 131 -20.93 10.32 25.26
N PHE A 132 -20.12 10.40 24.20
CA PHE A 132 -19.10 9.40 23.91
C PHE A 132 -17.95 9.38 24.91
N VAL A 133 -17.42 10.55 25.28
CA VAL A 133 -16.37 10.67 26.31
C VAL A 133 -16.86 10.04 27.62
N GLN A 134 -18.13 10.27 27.96
CA GLN A 134 -18.78 9.72 29.15
C GLN A 134 -19.17 8.24 29.03
N GLY A 135 -19.00 7.62 27.86
CA GLY A 135 -19.29 6.20 27.63
C GLY A 135 -20.78 5.86 27.50
N SER A 136 -21.64 6.84 27.22
CA SER A 136 -23.08 6.65 27.04
C SER A 136 -23.64 7.33 25.77
N PRO A 137 -23.05 7.12 24.58
CA PRO A 137 -23.50 7.81 23.38
C PRO A 137 -24.78 7.22 22.77
N SER A 138 -25.62 8.07 22.18
CA SER A 138 -26.93 7.70 21.58
C SER A 138 -26.87 7.34 20.10
N GLY A 139 -25.90 7.85 19.33
CA GLY A 139 -25.84 7.68 17.86
C GLY A 139 -24.82 6.68 17.30
N TRP A 140 -24.26 5.76 18.10
CA TRP A 140 -23.00 5.09 17.74
C TRP A 140 -23.14 3.64 17.32
N VAL A 141 -22.31 3.25 16.36
CA VAL A 141 -21.95 1.86 16.08
C VAL A 141 -20.50 1.69 16.54
N ASP A 142 -20.20 0.67 17.36
CA ASP A 142 -18.82 0.29 17.65
C ASP A 142 -18.14 -0.04 16.31
N GLY A 143 -17.22 0.84 15.89
CA GLY A 143 -16.53 0.75 14.61
C GLY A 143 -15.24 -0.07 14.68
N TRP A 144 -14.88 -0.61 15.85
CA TRP A 144 -13.64 -1.35 15.99
C TRP A 144 -13.69 -2.63 15.17
N THR A 145 -12.75 -2.77 14.24
CA THR A 145 -12.63 -3.92 13.35
C THR A 145 -11.25 -4.55 13.55
N PRO A 146 -11.17 -5.86 13.88
CA PRO A 146 -9.88 -6.51 14.08
C PRO A 146 -9.06 -6.48 12.78
N PRO A 147 -7.72 -6.40 12.83
CA PRO A 147 -6.85 -6.40 11.66
C PRO A 147 -6.67 -7.81 11.08
N MET A 148 -7.78 -8.46 10.77
CA MET A 148 -7.85 -9.81 10.26
C MET A 148 -8.76 -9.86 9.04
N VAL A 149 -8.29 -10.53 8.00
CA VAL A 149 -9.08 -10.84 6.81
C VAL A 149 -8.90 -12.30 6.44
N ARG A 150 -9.95 -12.90 5.90
CA ARG A 150 -9.81 -14.12 5.11
C ARG A 150 -9.60 -13.69 3.65
N PRO A 151 -8.41 -13.90 3.04
CA PRO A 151 -8.05 -13.29 1.74
C PRO A 151 -8.94 -13.64 0.56
N TRP A 152 -9.79 -14.66 0.72
CA TRP A 152 -10.69 -15.19 -0.31
C TRP A 152 -12.17 -14.97 -0.02
N ASP A 153 -12.50 -14.30 1.08
CA ASP A 153 -13.88 -14.05 1.49
C ASP A 153 -14.26 -12.60 1.21
N SER A 154 -14.30 -12.23 -0.08
CA SER A 154 -14.67 -10.88 -0.50
C SER A 154 -16.13 -10.53 -0.21
N GLY A 155 -16.99 -11.54 0.02
CA GLY A 155 -18.37 -11.33 0.49
C GLY A 155 -18.40 -10.78 1.91
N ARG A 156 -17.48 -11.24 2.77
CA ARG A 156 -17.31 -10.71 4.13
C ARG A 156 -16.41 -9.47 4.19
N HIS A 157 -15.49 -9.33 3.24
CA HIS A 157 -14.51 -8.25 3.20
C HIS A 157 -14.56 -7.50 1.84
N PRO A 158 -15.52 -6.58 1.65
CA PRO A 158 -15.66 -5.80 0.42
C PRO A 158 -14.38 -5.11 -0.05
N MET A 159 -13.48 -4.70 0.86
CA MET A 159 -12.22 -4.06 0.48
C MET A 159 -11.29 -4.97 -0.34
N LEU A 160 -11.42 -6.29 -0.21
CA LEU A 160 -10.62 -7.24 -0.99
C LEU A 160 -10.89 -7.11 -2.49
N LEU A 161 -12.10 -6.72 -2.91
CA LEU A 161 -12.44 -6.51 -4.32
C LEU A 161 -11.60 -5.41 -4.96
N LYS A 162 -11.07 -4.49 -4.15
CA LYS A 162 -10.24 -3.37 -4.59
C LYS A 162 -8.75 -3.71 -4.60
N SER A 163 -8.34 -4.76 -3.90
CA SER A 163 -6.93 -5.17 -3.77
C SER A 163 -6.58 -6.43 -4.56
N VAL A 164 -7.32 -6.72 -5.64
CA VAL A 164 -7.06 -7.87 -6.52
C VAL A 164 -6.36 -7.44 -7.82
N LYS A 165 -5.33 -8.19 -8.21
CA LYS A 165 -4.81 -8.20 -9.58
C LYS A 165 -5.11 -9.56 -10.21
N LYS A 166 -5.68 -9.58 -11.42
CA LYS A 166 -5.94 -10.81 -12.16
C LYS A 166 -5.07 -10.89 -13.40
N THR A 167 -4.57 -12.08 -13.69
CA THR A 167 -3.85 -12.40 -14.92
C THR A 167 -4.51 -13.62 -15.58
N PRO A 168 -4.12 -13.97 -16.82
CA PRO A 168 -4.58 -15.20 -17.44
C PRO A 168 -4.27 -16.45 -16.60
N THR A 169 -3.14 -16.46 -15.88
CA THR A 169 -2.61 -17.63 -15.16
C THR A 169 -2.81 -17.59 -13.64
N ALA A 170 -3.09 -16.44 -13.04
CA ALA A 170 -3.19 -16.33 -11.58
C ALA A 170 -4.04 -15.13 -11.12
N ASP A 171 -4.61 -15.25 -9.93
CA ASP A 171 -5.24 -14.16 -9.19
C ASP A 171 -4.37 -13.80 -7.98
N PHE A 172 -4.16 -12.51 -7.75
CA PHE A 172 -3.34 -11.97 -6.67
C PHE A 172 -4.21 -11.13 -5.76
N VAL A 173 -4.12 -11.36 -4.45
CA VAL A 173 -4.76 -10.49 -3.46
C VAL A 173 -3.68 -9.82 -2.62
N TYR A 174 -3.58 -8.50 -2.73
CA TYR A 174 -2.65 -7.69 -1.95
C TYR A 174 -3.21 -7.50 -0.54
N LEU A 175 -2.46 -7.95 0.46
CA LEU A 175 -2.81 -7.87 1.89
C LEU A 175 -2.03 -6.76 2.62
N GLY A 176 -0.81 -6.47 2.14
CA GLY A 176 -0.01 -5.34 2.61
C GLY A 176 -0.73 -4.01 2.43
N GLY A 177 -0.54 -3.07 3.35
CA GLY A 177 -1.26 -1.77 3.37
C GLY A 177 -2.71 -1.84 3.88
N MET A 178 -3.45 -2.94 3.64
CA MET A 178 -4.77 -3.12 4.27
C MET A 178 -4.64 -3.45 5.75
N LEU A 179 -3.68 -4.31 6.08
CA LEU A 179 -3.41 -4.77 7.45
C LEU A 179 -2.38 -3.90 8.20
N GLY A 180 -2.17 -2.66 7.75
CA GLY A 180 -1.43 -1.62 8.49
C GLY A 180 0.10 -1.71 8.46
N SER A 181 0.67 -2.81 7.95
CA SER A 181 2.12 -2.96 7.80
C SER A 181 2.66 -2.26 6.56
N ASP A 182 3.68 -1.43 6.76
CA ASP A 182 4.43 -0.75 5.69
C ASP A 182 5.73 -1.47 5.32
N ARG A 183 6.21 -2.35 6.21
CA ARG A 183 7.49 -3.06 6.05
C ARG A 183 7.32 -4.48 5.53
N LEU A 184 6.12 -5.04 5.67
CA LEU A 184 5.78 -6.34 5.12
C LEU A 184 4.81 -6.14 3.97
N ALA A 185 5.19 -6.54 2.77
CA ALA A 185 4.20 -6.88 1.76
C ALA A 185 3.75 -8.30 2.05
N VAL A 186 2.43 -8.48 2.15
CA VAL A 186 1.86 -9.82 2.15
C VAL A 186 0.88 -9.87 1.00
N GLN A 187 0.92 -10.93 0.22
CA GLN A 187 -0.02 -11.16 -0.86
C GLN A 187 -0.25 -12.67 -1.04
N THR A 188 -1.40 -13.01 -1.62
CA THR A 188 -1.68 -14.40 -2.00
C THR A 188 -1.57 -14.55 -3.50
N TYR A 189 -0.96 -15.64 -3.94
CA TYR A 189 -0.94 -16.08 -5.33
C TYR A 189 -1.90 -17.25 -5.44
N ARG A 190 -2.97 -17.10 -6.21
CA ARG A 190 -3.86 -18.20 -6.61
C ARG A 190 -3.59 -18.54 -8.06
N ILE A 191 -2.65 -19.44 -8.26
CA ILE A 191 -2.16 -19.85 -9.57
C ILE A 191 -3.10 -20.92 -10.10
N LYS A 192 -3.64 -20.70 -11.30
CA LYS A 192 -4.55 -21.63 -11.97
C LYS A 192 -3.79 -22.90 -12.40
N PRO A 193 -4.48 -24.02 -12.64
CA PRO A 193 -3.89 -25.23 -13.19
C PRO A 193 -2.93 -24.98 -14.37
N GLY A 194 -1.69 -25.47 -14.27
CA GLY A 194 -0.65 -25.27 -15.29
C GLY A 194 -0.16 -23.83 -15.47
N GLY A 195 -0.61 -22.91 -14.61
CA GLY A 195 -0.26 -21.49 -14.67
C GLY A 195 1.08 -21.19 -14.01
N VAL A 196 1.60 -19.99 -14.28
CA VAL A 196 2.79 -19.43 -13.62
C VAL A 196 2.38 -18.14 -12.90
N ALA A 197 2.82 -17.96 -11.65
CA ALA A 197 2.54 -16.75 -10.87
C ALA A 197 3.28 -15.53 -11.44
N ASN A 198 4.59 -15.66 -11.59
CA ASN A 198 5.50 -14.55 -11.82
C ASN A 198 6.56 -14.95 -12.83
N ARG A 199 7.15 -13.95 -13.50
CA ARG A 199 8.37 -14.17 -14.27
C ARG A 199 9.47 -14.66 -13.34
N ASN A 200 10.41 -15.44 -13.86
CA ASN A 200 11.63 -15.79 -13.14
C ASN A 200 12.41 -14.51 -12.81
N HIS A 201 12.59 -14.19 -11.54
CA HIS A 201 13.22 -12.94 -11.14
C HIS A 201 13.91 -12.99 -9.78
N ALA A 202 14.87 -12.09 -9.55
CA ALA A 202 15.52 -11.88 -8.26
C ALA A 202 15.60 -10.40 -7.89
N HIS A 203 15.59 -10.11 -6.59
CA HIS A 203 15.66 -8.77 -6.03
C HIS A 203 17.04 -8.46 -5.47
N SER A 204 17.44 -7.19 -5.53
CA SER A 204 18.69 -6.72 -4.93
C SER A 204 18.54 -6.38 -3.44
N ASP A 205 17.38 -5.84 -3.03
CA ASP A 205 17.18 -5.30 -1.67
C ASP A 205 15.81 -5.65 -1.05
N VAL A 206 15.06 -6.57 -1.66
CA VAL A 206 13.82 -7.14 -1.10
C VAL A 206 14.05 -8.63 -0.80
N ASP A 207 13.93 -9.01 0.47
CA ASP A 207 13.87 -10.41 0.87
C ASP A 207 12.45 -10.93 0.63
N GLU A 208 12.31 -12.16 0.15
CA GLU A 208 11.00 -12.80 0.00
C GLU A 208 10.97 -14.16 0.70
N CYS A 209 9.84 -14.46 1.32
CA CYS A 209 9.54 -15.73 1.94
C CYS A 209 8.14 -16.18 1.50
N TYR A 210 8.08 -17.40 0.98
CA TYR A 210 6.86 -17.98 0.45
C TYR A 210 6.45 -19.18 1.29
N LEU A 211 5.15 -19.30 1.56
CA LEU A 211 4.54 -20.50 2.12
C LEU A 211 3.56 -21.07 1.10
N VAL A 212 3.78 -22.31 0.66
CA VAL A 212 2.80 -23.05 -0.14
C VAL A 212 1.66 -23.46 0.77
N TRP A 213 0.49 -22.87 0.57
CA TRP A 213 -0.68 -23.07 1.42
C TRP A 213 -1.54 -24.24 0.97
N GLU A 214 -1.74 -24.38 -0.34
CA GLU A 214 -2.65 -25.35 -0.93
C GLU A 214 -2.16 -25.74 -2.33
N GLY A 215 -2.44 -26.98 -2.73
CA GLY A 215 -2.10 -27.50 -4.05
C GLY A 215 -0.67 -28.03 -4.13
N SER A 216 -0.21 -28.23 -5.35
CA SER A 216 1.12 -28.74 -5.67
C SER A 216 1.61 -28.17 -7.00
N GLY A 217 2.91 -28.22 -7.22
CA GLY A 217 3.51 -27.68 -8.44
C GLY A 217 5.02 -27.83 -8.46
N THR A 218 5.68 -26.89 -9.13
CA THR A 218 7.12 -26.86 -9.32
C THR A 218 7.65 -25.48 -8.99
N LEU A 219 8.71 -25.42 -8.19
CA LEU A 219 9.59 -24.27 -8.07
C LEU A 219 10.68 -24.38 -9.12
N ARG A 220 10.74 -23.42 -10.05
CA ARG A 220 11.83 -23.34 -11.01
C ARG A 220 12.93 -22.43 -10.47
N ILE A 221 14.17 -22.93 -10.46
CA ILE A 221 15.38 -22.17 -10.08
C ILE A 221 16.46 -22.43 -11.13
N GLY A 222 16.73 -21.46 -12.00
CA GLY A 222 17.56 -21.66 -13.18
C GLY A 222 17.03 -22.83 -14.02
N GLU A 223 17.87 -23.83 -14.28
CA GLU A 223 17.51 -25.05 -15.01
C GLU A 223 16.87 -26.13 -14.12
N ARG A 224 16.78 -25.90 -12.81
CA ARG A 224 16.26 -26.90 -11.86
C ARG A 224 14.75 -26.77 -11.70
N SER A 225 14.09 -27.92 -11.66
CA SER A 225 12.67 -28.05 -11.33
C SER A 225 12.53 -28.84 -10.03
N ILE A 226 12.01 -28.19 -8.99
CA ILE A 226 11.89 -28.75 -7.64
C ILE A 226 10.40 -28.92 -7.34
N PRO A 227 9.92 -30.12 -6.97
CA PRO A 227 8.50 -30.30 -6.63
C PRO A 227 8.14 -29.47 -5.39
N LEU A 228 6.93 -28.91 -5.39
CA LEU A 228 6.33 -28.17 -4.29
C LEU A 228 5.00 -28.80 -3.87
N VAL A 229 4.77 -28.84 -2.57
CA VAL A 229 3.50 -29.25 -1.94
C VAL A 229 3.12 -28.30 -0.81
N ALA A 230 1.84 -28.33 -0.41
CA ALA A 230 1.38 -27.58 0.75
C ALA A 230 2.23 -27.86 2.00
N GLY A 231 2.63 -26.80 2.70
CA GLY A 231 3.52 -26.83 3.85
C GLY A 231 4.99 -26.49 3.52
N ASP A 232 5.38 -26.52 2.25
CA ASP A 232 6.72 -26.09 1.85
C ASP A 232 6.91 -24.58 2.05
N VAL A 233 8.11 -24.22 2.54
CA VAL A 233 8.54 -22.83 2.74
C VAL A 233 9.75 -22.56 1.86
N VAL A 234 9.69 -21.48 1.09
CA VAL A 234 10.75 -21.08 0.16
C VAL A 234 11.26 -19.70 0.57
N ALA A 235 12.58 -19.57 0.74
CA ALA A 235 13.21 -18.28 1.00
C ALA A 235 14.00 -17.82 -0.22
N LYS A 236 13.95 -16.52 -0.49
CA LYS A 236 14.68 -15.85 -1.56
C LYS A 236 15.36 -14.61 -0.97
N PRO A 237 16.61 -14.78 -0.48
CA PRO A 237 17.37 -13.67 0.09
C PRO A 237 17.71 -12.62 -0.97
N SER A 238 17.60 -11.35 -0.61
CA SER A 238 17.95 -10.23 -1.49
C SER A 238 19.44 -10.24 -1.86
N GLY A 239 19.77 -9.76 -3.05
CA GLY A 239 21.16 -9.66 -3.54
C GLY A 239 21.80 -10.99 -3.93
N SER A 240 21.16 -12.13 -3.67
CA SER A 240 21.67 -13.46 -4.01
C SER A 240 21.64 -13.79 -5.51
N ARG A 241 20.91 -13.00 -6.31
CA ARG A 241 20.55 -13.30 -7.71
C ARG A 241 19.79 -14.62 -7.90
N LEU A 242 19.27 -15.20 -6.81
CA LEU A 242 18.46 -16.41 -6.86
C LEU A 242 17.10 -16.09 -7.49
N ALA A 243 17.02 -16.27 -8.80
CA ALA A 243 15.78 -16.09 -9.54
C ALA A 243 14.93 -17.35 -9.45
N LEU A 244 13.64 -17.18 -9.16
CA LEU A 244 12.68 -18.28 -9.13
C LEU A 244 11.32 -17.93 -9.73
N ALA A 245 10.59 -18.96 -10.13
CA ALA A 245 9.20 -18.88 -10.57
C ALA A 245 8.38 -20.05 -10.00
N PHE A 246 7.13 -19.78 -9.63
CA PHE A 246 6.17 -20.80 -9.20
C PHE A 246 5.29 -21.23 -10.36
N GLU A 247 5.27 -22.53 -10.63
CA GLU A 247 4.49 -23.17 -11.70
C GLU A 247 3.51 -24.16 -11.06
N ALA A 248 2.21 -23.97 -11.28
CA ALA A 248 1.18 -24.79 -10.66
C ALA A 248 1.02 -26.13 -11.37
N GLY A 249 0.75 -27.18 -10.58
CA GLY A 249 0.32 -28.48 -11.08
C GLY A 249 -1.12 -28.48 -11.62
N PRO A 250 -1.68 -29.67 -11.89
CA PRO A 250 -3.01 -29.81 -12.52
C PRO A 250 -4.17 -29.30 -11.66
N ASP A 251 -4.00 -29.22 -10.33
CA ASP A 251 -5.04 -28.78 -9.41
C ASP A 251 -4.91 -27.30 -9.01
N GLY A 252 -3.92 -26.59 -9.55
CA GLY A 252 -3.56 -25.24 -9.14
C GLY A 252 -2.64 -25.19 -7.92
N LEU A 253 -2.24 -23.98 -7.53
CA LEU A 253 -1.31 -23.73 -6.43
C LEU A 253 -1.67 -22.42 -5.71
N VAL A 254 -1.71 -22.45 -4.38
CA VAL A 254 -1.89 -21.26 -3.54
C VAL A 254 -0.63 -21.01 -2.73
N VAL A 255 -0.06 -19.82 -2.88
CA VAL A 255 1.16 -19.40 -2.18
C VAL A 255 0.90 -18.10 -1.41
N PHE A 256 1.33 -18.02 -0.16
CA PHE A 256 1.51 -16.76 0.53
C PHE A 256 2.89 -16.23 0.22
N ASP A 257 2.95 -15.01 -0.28
CA ASP A 257 4.18 -14.28 -0.52
C ASP A 257 4.32 -13.19 0.54
N VAL A 258 5.43 -13.23 1.27
CA VAL A 258 5.80 -12.27 2.31
C VAL A 258 7.13 -11.63 1.92
N GLU A 259 7.06 -10.35 1.59
CA GLU A 259 8.23 -9.57 1.21
C GLU A 259 8.68 -8.68 2.38
N GLY A 260 9.97 -8.70 2.69
CA GLY A 260 10.63 -7.87 3.69
C GLY A 260 11.21 -6.60 3.07
N TRP A 261 10.75 -5.44 3.55
CA TRP A 261 11.17 -4.13 3.08
C TRP A 261 11.78 -3.32 4.23
N ARG A 262 12.93 -2.69 3.98
CA ARG A 262 13.59 -1.76 4.90
C ARG A 262 12.77 -0.49 5.07
N HIS A 263 12.32 0.07 3.95
CA HIS A 263 11.39 1.18 3.89
C HIS A 263 10.66 1.16 2.54
N PHE A 264 9.52 1.83 2.47
CA PHE A 264 8.70 1.82 1.25
C PHE A 264 9.40 2.44 0.04
N SER A 265 10.17 3.50 0.27
CA SER A 265 10.87 4.25 -0.78
C SER A 265 12.22 3.65 -1.14
N GLN A 266 12.50 2.41 -0.73
CA GLN A 266 13.77 1.77 -1.04
C GLN A 266 13.88 1.55 -2.56
N THR A 267 15.10 1.75 -3.05
CA THR A 267 15.44 1.40 -4.42
C THR A 267 15.72 -0.09 -4.51
N ASP A 268 15.32 -0.70 -5.61
CA ASP A 268 15.58 -2.10 -5.87
C ASP A 268 15.85 -2.31 -7.36
N VAL A 269 16.76 -3.24 -7.62
CA VAL A 269 17.09 -3.74 -8.95
C VAL A 269 16.53 -5.15 -9.04
N VAL A 270 15.56 -5.33 -9.92
CA VAL A 270 14.92 -6.62 -10.17
C VAL A 270 15.46 -7.19 -11.47
N ILE A 271 16.09 -8.36 -11.40
CA ILE A 271 16.63 -9.04 -12.59
C ILE A 271 15.61 -10.05 -13.10
N TYR A 272 15.45 -10.15 -14.41
CA TYR A 272 14.59 -11.13 -15.09
C TYR A 272 15.44 -11.97 -16.07
N PRO A 273 16.09 -13.04 -15.61
CA PRO A 273 17.09 -13.76 -16.42
C PRO A 273 16.55 -14.32 -17.73
N ASP A 274 15.32 -14.86 -17.72
CA ASP A 274 14.71 -15.45 -18.93
C ASP A 274 14.43 -14.40 -20.03
N HIS A 275 14.45 -13.12 -19.68
CA HIS A 275 14.19 -11.99 -20.57
C HIS A 275 15.45 -11.19 -20.89
N GLY A 276 16.57 -11.41 -20.19
CA GLY A 276 17.74 -10.55 -20.26
C GLY A 276 17.42 -9.10 -19.90
N GLU A 277 16.57 -8.87 -18.88
CA GLU A 277 16.10 -7.54 -18.48
C GLU A 277 16.44 -7.24 -17.02
N TRP A 278 16.82 -5.99 -16.75
CA TRP A 278 17.00 -5.43 -15.42
C TRP A 278 16.01 -4.28 -15.24
N TYR A 279 15.21 -4.33 -14.18
CA TYR A 279 14.24 -3.31 -13.83
C TYR A 279 14.75 -2.51 -12.64
N LEU A 280 14.99 -1.22 -12.87
CA LEU A 280 15.41 -0.26 -11.85
C LEU A 280 14.16 0.40 -11.29
N ARG A 281 13.88 0.15 -10.01
CA ARG A 281 12.66 0.58 -9.32
C ARG A 281 12.98 1.41 -8.09
N GLY A 282 12.31 2.54 -7.92
CA GLY A 282 12.47 3.42 -6.77
C GLY A 282 12.17 4.89 -7.10
N PRO A 283 12.36 5.82 -6.15
CA PRO A 283 12.20 7.25 -6.43
C PRO A 283 13.13 7.70 -7.58
N GLY A 284 12.54 8.18 -8.67
CA GLY A 284 13.27 8.57 -9.89
C GLY A 284 13.76 7.41 -10.75
N LEU A 285 13.42 6.16 -10.40
CA LEU A 285 13.81 4.95 -11.10
C LEU A 285 12.54 4.15 -11.39
N GLU A 286 12.08 4.20 -12.63
CA GLU A 286 10.92 3.44 -13.12
C GLU A 286 11.19 3.05 -14.58
N THR A 287 12.24 2.26 -14.78
CA THR A 287 12.75 1.95 -16.12
C THR A 287 13.41 0.59 -16.16
N ALA A 288 13.43 -0.01 -17.35
CA ALA A 288 14.11 -1.27 -17.61
C ALA A 288 15.23 -1.07 -18.63
N CYS A 289 16.31 -1.83 -18.47
CA CYS A 289 17.39 -1.94 -19.45
C CYS A 289 17.65 -3.41 -19.79
N ALA A 290 18.13 -3.66 -21.01
CA ALA A 290 18.58 -4.98 -21.41
C ALA A 290 19.93 -5.31 -20.74
N GLU A 291 20.12 -6.57 -20.36
CA GLU A 291 21.32 -7.07 -19.68
C GLU A 291 22.58 -6.84 -20.52
N GLU A 292 22.47 -6.97 -21.85
CA GLU A 292 23.54 -6.68 -22.82
C GLU A 292 24.00 -5.22 -22.83
N SER A 293 23.23 -4.30 -22.23
CA SER A 293 23.60 -2.89 -22.08
C SER A 293 24.29 -2.59 -20.75
N LEU A 294 24.54 -3.59 -19.91
CA LEU A 294 25.25 -3.42 -18.65
C LEU A 294 26.75 -3.47 -18.87
N PHE A 295 27.45 -2.43 -18.43
CA PHE A 295 28.90 -2.32 -18.52
C PHE A 295 29.55 -2.62 -17.17
N ASP A 296 30.83 -2.98 -17.20
CA ASP A 296 31.60 -3.24 -15.98
C ASP A 296 31.71 -1.98 -15.13
N GLY A 297 31.24 -2.06 -13.88
CA GLY A 297 31.35 -0.97 -12.91
C GLY A 297 32.80 -0.61 -12.61
N ALA A 298 33.75 -1.55 -12.69
CA ALA A 298 35.17 -1.25 -12.51
C ALA A 298 35.70 -0.35 -13.63
N ASP A 299 35.28 -0.56 -14.87
CA ASP A 299 35.65 0.31 -16.01
C ASP A 299 35.00 1.70 -15.88
N VAL A 300 33.76 1.78 -15.38
CA VAL A 300 33.14 3.08 -15.04
C VAL A 300 33.98 3.83 -14.01
N MET A 301 34.42 3.15 -12.94
CA MET A 301 35.21 3.78 -11.88
C MET A 301 36.63 4.13 -12.32
N ALA A 302 37.26 3.32 -13.17
CA ALA A 302 38.58 3.59 -13.73
C ALA A 302 38.61 4.87 -14.58
N HIS A 303 37.48 5.19 -15.22
CA HIS A 303 37.34 6.35 -16.12
C HIS A 303 36.41 7.43 -15.53
N TYR A 304 36.22 7.48 -14.21
CA TYR A 304 35.26 8.36 -13.55
C TYR A 304 35.48 9.87 -13.82
N SER A 305 36.73 10.28 -14.02
CA SER A 305 37.09 11.68 -14.31
C SER A 305 37.07 12.03 -15.80
N GLU A 306 36.89 11.05 -16.69
CA GLU A 306 36.88 11.28 -18.13
C GLU A 306 35.50 11.75 -18.61
N ARG A 307 35.49 12.67 -19.57
CA ARG A 307 34.25 13.14 -20.20
C ARG A 307 33.96 12.34 -21.47
N TYR A 308 33.10 11.35 -21.35
CA TYR A 308 32.64 10.54 -22.48
C TYR A 308 31.14 10.26 -22.38
N TRP A 309 30.55 9.82 -23.49
CA TRP A 309 29.32 9.03 -23.48
C TRP A 309 29.62 7.62 -24.00
N ARG A 310 28.86 6.61 -23.56
CA ARG A 310 28.97 5.23 -24.07
C ARG A 310 27.86 4.94 -25.05
N ASP A 311 28.21 4.37 -26.17
CA ASP A 311 27.22 3.77 -27.06
C ASP A 311 26.79 2.38 -26.57
N ARG A 312 25.83 1.79 -27.29
CA ARG A 312 25.32 0.44 -27.00
C ARG A 312 26.37 -0.66 -27.21
N GLY A 313 27.43 -0.40 -27.98
CA GLY A 313 28.54 -1.32 -28.20
C GLY A 313 29.65 -1.21 -27.14
N ASN A 314 29.41 -0.48 -26.05
CA ASN A 314 30.39 -0.17 -25.00
C ASN A 314 31.59 0.66 -25.49
N SER A 315 31.47 1.33 -26.64
CA SER A 315 32.51 2.23 -27.12
C SER A 315 32.37 3.59 -26.43
N ARG A 316 33.50 4.15 -26.00
CA ARG A 316 33.56 5.47 -25.35
C ARG A 316 33.84 6.53 -26.41
N GLN A 317 32.94 7.51 -26.48
CA GLN A 317 33.04 8.62 -27.41
C GLN A 317 33.36 9.89 -26.60
N PRO A 318 34.43 10.64 -26.95
CA PRO A 318 34.76 11.89 -26.27
C PRO A 318 33.56 12.84 -26.27
N ARG A 319 33.34 13.53 -25.15
CA ARG A 319 32.36 14.62 -25.09
C ARG A 319 33.11 15.95 -25.15
N ASP A 320 33.12 16.56 -26.34
CA ASP A 320 33.68 17.90 -26.54
C ASP A 320 32.96 18.94 -25.66
N GLU A 321 33.68 19.97 -25.20
CA GLU A 321 33.16 21.04 -24.32
C GLU A 321 32.10 21.97 -24.94
N LYS A 322 31.48 21.62 -26.08
CA LYS A 322 30.55 22.52 -26.79
C LYS A 322 29.13 21.98 -26.87
N SER A 323 28.32 22.32 -25.87
CA SER A 323 27.04 23.05 -26.02
C SER A 323 26.35 23.17 -24.66
N SER A 324 26.25 24.43 -24.19
CA SER A 324 25.31 25.02 -23.21
C SER A 324 24.73 24.14 -22.10
#